data_AF-A0A2W6B7V0-F1
#
_entry.id   AF-A0A2W6B7V0-F1
#
_cell.length_a   1.000
_cell.length_b   1.000
_cell.length_c   1.000
_cell.angle_alpha   90.00
_cell.angle_beta   90.00
_cell.angle_gamma   90.00
#
_symmetry.space_group_name_H-M   'P 1'
#
loop_
_entity.id
_entity.type
_entity.pdbx_description
1 polymer ?
#
loop_
_entity_poly.entity_id
_entity_poly.type
_entity_poly.pdbx_seq_one_letter_code
_entity_poly.pdbx_strand_id
1 'polypeptide(L)'
;TLMHAGANIHQLNIVRKHLSQVKGGGLARFAAPAQVLTLILSDVIGDDPAIITSGPTTPDPSSYADALAAVDRLGVGPQLPTAVRRHLEAGARGEHPDTPKPGSNAFAHSLQAIVANNASAVATVQQTLLGSVRAVGANSVGSGQRPAIALYGEAREVAHTLVTQMCSNLEHPALLLPNNSFLVSNLPPDQLAAPDCWAIVLGGETSVTVHGSGRGGRNQELALAAAIALDQRPTQLAGYRLTIATFATDGDDGSGGAAGAIADADTVPRAAALGLDAHAYLAANDSYSFWQTLDQRAATTWTDQPRQQIITGPSGTNVNDLCIIVGQRWVES
;
A
#
# COMPACT_ATOMS: atom_id res chain seq x y z
N THR A 1 22.04 11.35 -6.15
CA THR A 1 22.59 11.01 -7.47
C THR A 1 21.80 9.88 -8.13
N LEU A 2 21.82 8.65 -7.59
CA LEU A 2 21.15 7.50 -8.21
C LEU A 2 19.64 7.71 -8.45
N MET A 3 18.90 8.16 -7.43
CA MET A 3 17.44 8.39 -7.55
C MET A 3 17.11 9.46 -8.61
N HIS A 4 17.84 10.57 -8.63
CA HIS A 4 17.67 11.62 -9.65
C HIS A 4 17.98 11.13 -11.07
N ALA A 5 18.77 10.07 -11.21
CA ALA A 5 19.06 9.44 -12.50
C ALA A 5 18.08 8.31 -12.87
N GLY A 6 16.99 8.13 -12.11
CA GLY A 6 15.97 7.13 -12.41
C GLY A 6 16.32 5.71 -11.96
N ALA A 7 17.24 5.53 -11.00
CA ALA A 7 17.53 4.22 -10.44
C ALA A 7 16.28 3.58 -9.83
N ASN A 8 15.96 2.35 -10.25
CA ASN A 8 14.92 1.57 -9.57
C ASN A 8 15.41 1.05 -8.20
N ILE A 9 14.48 0.54 -7.38
CA ILE A 9 14.79 0.10 -6.02
C ILE A 9 15.85 -1.02 -5.98
N HIS A 10 15.86 -1.92 -6.95
CA HIS A 10 16.85 -2.99 -7.03
C HIS A 10 18.24 -2.44 -7.30
N GLN A 11 18.41 -1.55 -8.29
CA GLN A 11 19.69 -0.91 -8.60
C GLN A 11 20.21 -0.11 -7.40
N LEU A 12 19.34 0.67 -6.76
CA LEU A 12 19.69 1.45 -5.58
C LEU A 12 20.14 0.55 -4.41
N ASN A 13 19.43 -0.56 -4.16
CA ASN A 13 19.76 -1.49 -3.10
C ASN A 13 21.07 -2.25 -3.36
N ILE A 14 21.34 -2.67 -4.60
CA ILE A 14 22.62 -3.29 -4.96
C ILE A 14 23.78 -2.34 -4.57
N VAL A 15 23.73 -1.08 -4.99
CA VAL A 15 24.80 -0.11 -4.66
C VAL A 15 24.87 0.15 -3.15
N ARG A 16 23.74 0.31 -2.46
CA ARG A 16 23.72 0.56 -1.00
C ARG A 16 24.30 -0.60 -0.18
N LYS A 17 24.05 -1.85 -0.59
CA LYS A 17 24.59 -3.04 0.07
C LYS A 17 26.13 -3.06 -0.03
N HIS A 18 26.68 -2.72 -1.19
CA HIS A 18 28.12 -2.68 -1.46
C HIS A 18 28.82 -1.41 -0.95
N LEU A 19 28.11 -0.51 -0.28
CA LEU A 19 28.66 0.66 0.40
C LEU A 19 28.45 0.61 1.92
N SER A 20 27.98 -0.53 2.45
CA SER A 20 27.62 -0.67 3.84
C SER A 20 28.23 -1.92 4.44
N GLN A 21 28.73 -1.80 5.67
CA GLN A 21 29.26 -2.94 6.41
C GLN A 21 28.16 -3.88 6.92
N VAL A 22 26.93 -3.36 7.13
CA VAL A 22 25.83 -4.08 7.83
C VAL A 22 24.70 -4.53 6.91
N LYS A 23 24.51 -3.90 5.74
CA LYS A 23 23.47 -4.31 4.77
C LYS A 23 23.90 -5.56 4.00
N GLY A 24 22.97 -6.17 3.27
CA GLY A 24 23.26 -7.33 2.39
C GLY A 24 23.89 -8.50 3.14
N GLY A 25 23.37 -8.82 4.34
CA GLY A 25 23.89 -9.89 5.18
C GLY A 25 25.06 -9.49 6.08
N GLY A 26 25.54 -8.24 5.99
CA GLY A 26 26.67 -7.75 6.77
C GLY A 26 26.49 -7.87 8.28
N LEU A 27 25.29 -7.60 8.80
CA LEU A 27 24.98 -7.77 10.22
C LEU A 27 25.04 -9.23 10.65
N ALA A 28 24.49 -10.16 9.85
CA ALA A 28 24.61 -11.59 10.11
C ALA A 28 26.08 -12.04 10.11
N ARG A 29 26.90 -11.53 9.19
CA ARG A 29 28.35 -11.80 9.18
C ARG A 29 29.05 -11.31 10.44
N PHE A 30 28.70 -10.14 10.96
CA PHE A 30 29.30 -9.64 12.21
C PHE A 30 28.86 -10.43 13.44
N ALA A 31 27.62 -10.92 13.46
CA ALA A 31 27.09 -11.69 14.58
C ALA A 31 27.61 -13.13 14.59
N ALA A 32 27.98 -13.70 13.44
CA ALA A 32 28.42 -15.08 13.33
C ALA A 32 29.61 -15.38 14.28
N PRO A 33 29.59 -16.53 14.99
CA PRO A 33 28.65 -17.64 14.89
C PRO A 33 27.42 -17.55 15.82
N ALA A 34 27.15 -16.41 16.47
CA ALA A 34 26.02 -16.27 17.37
C ALA A 34 24.67 -16.45 16.64
N GLN A 35 23.65 -16.87 17.39
CA GLN A 35 22.29 -16.97 16.87
C GLN A 35 21.70 -15.56 16.65
N VAL A 36 21.11 -15.35 15.48
CA VAL A 36 20.43 -14.11 15.11
C VAL A 36 18.97 -14.41 14.85
N LEU A 37 18.07 -13.78 15.62
CA LEU A 37 16.63 -13.80 15.35
C LEU A 37 16.21 -12.41 14.86
N THR A 38 15.77 -12.31 13.62
CA THR A 38 15.27 -11.07 13.02
C THR A 38 13.74 -11.09 13.03
N LEU A 39 13.13 -10.19 13.79
CA LEU A 39 11.68 -9.97 13.79
C LEU A 39 11.39 -8.76 12.89
N ILE A 40 10.56 -8.96 11.87
CA ILE A 40 10.37 -8.00 10.79
C ILE A 40 8.94 -7.46 10.84
N LEU A 41 8.82 -6.13 10.94
CA LEU A 41 7.62 -5.38 10.57
C LEU A 41 7.82 -4.91 9.13
N SER A 42 7.00 -5.41 8.20
CA SER A 42 7.18 -5.17 6.76
C SER A 42 6.25 -4.06 6.26
N ASP A 43 6.86 -3.00 5.75
CA ASP A 43 6.25 -1.94 4.93
C ASP A 43 6.53 -2.15 3.43
N VAL A 44 7.07 -3.31 3.06
CA VAL A 44 7.43 -3.65 1.68
C VAL A 44 6.38 -4.58 1.10
N ILE A 45 5.74 -4.14 0.02
CA ILE A 45 4.83 -4.99 -0.75
C ILE A 45 5.56 -6.28 -1.19
N GLY A 46 5.02 -7.43 -0.76
CA GLY A 46 5.57 -8.76 -1.05
C GLY A 46 6.53 -9.30 0.00
N ASP A 47 6.83 -8.50 1.04
CA ASP A 47 7.58 -8.89 2.22
C ASP A 47 8.97 -9.51 1.95
N ASP A 48 9.64 -9.14 0.84
CA ASP A 48 10.98 -9.65 0.51
C ASP A 48 12.01 -9.16 1.54
N PRO A 49 12.57 -10.06 2.40
CA PRO A 49 13.51 -9.67 3.43
C PRO A 49 14.80 -9.06 2.87
N ALA A 50 15.18 -9.38 1.62
CA ALA A 50 16.38 -8.83 0.99
C ALA A 50 16.22 -7.36 0.59
N ILE A 51 14.97 -6.87 0.50
CA ILE A 51 14.61 -5.48 0.22
C ILE A 51 14.42 -4.72 1.54
N ILE A 52 13.74 -5.32 2.52
CA ILE A 52 13.46 -4.71 3.83
C ILE A 52 14.76 -4.32 4.53
N THR A 53 14.94 -3.03 4.82
CA THR A 53 16.18 -2.48 5.41
C THR A 53 17.45 -2.84 4.62
N SER A 54 17.33 -3.17 3.32
CA SER A 54 18.39 -3.73 2.48
C SER A 54 19.00 -5.05 3.00
N GLY A 55 18.19 -5.87 3.67
CA GLY A 55 18.49 -7.25 4.06
C GLY A 55 19.76 -7.40 4.90
N PRO A 56 19.87 -6.77 6.09
CA PRO A 56 21.09 -6.83 6.91
C PRO A 56 21.41 -8.26 7.41
N THR A 57 20.41 -9.12 7.52
CA THR A 57 20.53 -10.52 7.95
C THR A 57 20.15 -11.53 6.86
N THR A 58 20.03 -11.05 5.62
CA THR A 58 19.61 -11.82 4.43
C THR A 58 20.78 -11.92 3.44
N PRO A 59 20.96 -13.05 2.75
CA PRO A 59 21.98 -13.17 1.70
C PRO A 59 21.77 -12.17 0.57
N ASP A 60 22.88 -11.70 0.00
CA ASP A 60 22.89 -10.84 -1.16
C ASP A 60 23.54 -11.56 -2.35
N PRO A 61 22.79 -11.92 -3.40
CA PRO A 61 23.34 -12.59 -4.58
C PRO A 61 24.12 -11.62 -5.50
N SER A 62 23.92 -10.31 -5.36
CA SER A 62 24.61 -9.31 -6.19
C SER A 62 26.05 -9.09 -5.74
N SER A 63 26.90 -8.55 -6.60
CA SER A 63 28.34 -8.36 -6.37
C SER A 63 28.78 -6.89 -6.56
N TYR A 64 30.03 -6.58 -6.20
CA TYR A 64 30.61 -5.27 -6.53
C TYR A 64 30.57 -4.95 -8.03
N ALA A 65 30.70 -5.96 -8.90
CA ALA A 65 30.59 -5.79 -10.34
C ALA A 65 29.16 -5.38 -10.75
N ASP A 66 28.14 -5.97 -10.12
CA ASP A 66 26.74 -5.57 -10.36
C ASP A 66 26.47 -4.14 -9.87
N ALA A 67 27.08 -3.74 -8.75
CA ALA A 67 26.99 -2.38 -8.24
C ALA A 67 27.60 -1.35 -9.21
N LEU A 68 28.79 -1.63 -9.76
CA LEU A 68 29.40 -0.79 -10.79
C LEU A 68 28.55 -0.77 -12.07
N ALA A 69 28.08 -1.92 -12.53
CA ALA A 69 27.22 -2.01 -13.71
C ALA A 69 25.91 -1.20 -13.53
N ALA A 70 25.34 -1.18 -12.32
CA ALA A 70 24.17 -0.36 -12.02
C ALA A 70 24.49 1.14 -12.09
N VAL A 71 25.65 1.57 -11.60
CA VAL A 71 26.13 2.96 -11.69
C VAL A 71 26.39 3.38 -13.14
N ASP A 72 27.04 2.51 -13.91
CA ASP A 72 27.41 2.78 -15.30
C ASP A 72 26.18 2.87 -16.21
N ARG A 73 25.20 1.97 -16.04
CA ARG A 73 23.93 2.02 -16.78
C ARG A 73 23.16 3.32 -16.59
N LEU A 74 23.30 3.94 -15.41
CA LEU A 74 22.67 5.23 -15.09
C LEU A 74 23.51 6.43 -15.58
N GLY A 75 24.73 6.21 -16.07
CA GLY A 75 25.62 7.28 -16.54
C GLY A 75 26.11 8.22 -15.43
N VAL A 76 26.03 7.81 -14.17
CA VAL A 76 26.29 8.67 -13.00
C VAL A 76 27.66 8.46 -12.35
N GLY A 77 28.49 7.57 -12.88
CA GLY A 77 29.84 7.30 -12.35
C GLY A 77 30.69 8.56 -12.09
N PRO A 78 30.74 9.55 -13.00
CA PRO A 78 31.47 10.81 -12.77
C PRO A 78 30.91 11.69 -11.64
N GLN A 79 29.63 11.52 -11.30
CA GLN A 79 28.92 12.31 -10.28
C GLN A 79 29.01 11.68 -8.89
N LEU A 80 29.53 10.45 -8.78
CA LEU A 80 29.77 9.82 -7.49
C LEU A 80 31.02 10.42 -6.82
N PRO A 81 31.03 10.57 -5.49
CA PRO A 81 32.24 10.95 -4.77
C PRO A 81 33.40 10.00 -5.07
N THR A 82 34.61 10.52 -5.24
CA THR A 82 35.81 9.73 -5.59
C THR A 82 36.04 8.56 -4.64
N ALA A 83 35.77 8.72 -3.34
CA ALA A 83 35.91 7.66 -2.35
C ALA A 83 34.94 6.49 -2.60
N VAL A 84 33.70 6.78 -2.97
CA VAL A 84 32.66 5.77 -3.28
C VAL A 84 33.07 5.00 -4.53
N ARG A 85 33.43 5.71 -5.61
CA ARG A 85 33.86 5.06 -6.86
C ARG A 85 35.06 4.15 -6.64
N ARG A 86 36.10 4.66 -5.95
CA ARG A 86 37.31 3.89 -5.62
C ARG A 86 36.99 2.64 -4.79
N HIS A 87 36.09 2.74 -3.82
CA HIS A 87 35.70 1.60 -2.99
C HIS A 87 35.02 0.51 -3.81
N LEU A 88 34.07 0.88 -4.69
CA LEU A 88 33.38 -0.09 -5.55
C LEU A 88 34.36 -0.74 -6.56
N GLU A 89 35.24 0.05 -7.17
CA GLU A 89 36.28 -0.45 -8.08
C GLU A 89 37.27 -1.39 -7.37
N ALA A 90 37.70 -1.07 -6.15
CA ALA A 90 38.55 -1.93 -5.32
C ALA A 90 37.85 -3.25 -4.95
N GLY A 91 36.58 -3.17 -4.55
CA GLY A 91 35.76 -4.35 -4.29
C GLY A 91 35.61 -5.25 -5.52
N ALA A 92 35.39 -4.68 -6.70
CA ALA A 92 35.31 -5.43 -7.96
C ALA A 92 36.64 -6.09 -8.36
N ARG A 93 37.79 -5.56 -7.90
CA ARG A 93 39.11 -6.19 -8.03
C ARG A 93 39.41 -7.24 -6.93
N GLY A 94 38.48 -7.46 -6.00
CA GLY A 94 38.65 -8.42 -4.90
C GLY A 94 39.50 -7.90 -3.74
N GLU A 95 39.79 -6.59 -3.68
CA GLU A 95 40.55 -5.98 -2.58
C GLU A 95 39.71 -5.86 -1.29
N HIS A 96 38.39 -6.04 -1.40
CA HIS A 96 37.45 -6.07 -0.29
C HIS A 96 36.61 -7.34 -0.35
N PRO A 97 36.30 -7.96 0.81
CA PRO A 97 35.34 -9.04 0.84
C PRO A 97 33.97 -8.52 0.37
N ASP A 98 33.32 -9.30 -0.48
CA ASP A 98 31.99 -9.01 -0.98
C ASP A 98 30.92 -9.18 0.14
N THR A 99 29.67 -8.82 -0.15
CA THR A 99 28.53 -9.12 0.71
C THR A 99 28.37 -10.64 0.89
N PRO A 100 27.94 -11.13 2.07
CA PRO A 100 27.68 -12.55 2.28
C PRO A 100 26.70 -13.14 1.25
N LYS A 101 27.18 -14.10 0.47
CA LYS A 101 26.42 -14.76 -0.61
C LYS A 101 25.49 -15.85 -0.06
N PRO A 102 24.47 -16.26 -0.85
CA PRO A 102 23.70 -17.47 -0.55
C PRO A 102 24.64 -18.66 -0.25
N GLY A 103 24.38 -19.39 0.84
CA GLY A 103 25.23 -20.49 1.31
C GLY A 103 26.40 -20.09 2.22
N SER A 104 26.59 -18.79 2.51
CA SER A 104 27.59 -18.37 3.50
C SER A 104 27.27 -18.89 4.90
N ASN A 105 28.30 -19.35 5.63
CA ASN A 105 28.19 -19.76 7.03
C ASN A 105 27.71 -18.63 7.96
N ALA A 106 27.76 -17.37 7.52
CA ALA A 106 27.19 -16.23 8.23
C ALA A 106 25.68 -16.41 8.54
N PHE A 107 24.98 -17.22 7.76
CA PHE A 107 23.53 -17.45 7.90
C PHE A 107 23.18 -18.77 8.61
N ALA A 108 24.17 -19.58 9.01
CA ALA A 108 23.94 -20.90 9.60
C ALA A 108 23.08 -20.87 10.88
N HIS A 109 23.10 -19.74 11.60
CA HIS A 109 22.32 -19.51 12.82
C HIS A 109 21.41 -18.27 12.71
N SER A 110 21.03 -17.88 11.49
CA SER A 110 20.14 -16.74 11.23
C SER A 110 18.71 -17.22 10.98
N LEU A 111 17.76 -16.74 11.78
CA LEU A 111 16.34 -16.95 11.62
C LEU A 111 15.65 -15.61 11.37
N GLN A 112 14.64 -15.61 10.51
CA GLN A 112 13.86 -14.44 10.15
C GLN A 112 12.38 -14.77 10.27
N ALA A 113 11.60 -13.87 10.88
CA ALA A 113 10.16 -13.98 11.00
C ALA A 113 9.52 -12.63 10.71
N ILE A 114 8.59 -12.59 9.75
CA ILE A 114 7.70 -11.45 9.55
C ILE A 114 6.62 -11.53 10.62
N VAL A 115 6.63 -10.57 11.55
CA VAL A 115 5.71 -10.53 12.70
C VAL A 115 4.53 -9.60 12.47
N ALA A 116 4.65 -8.64 11.55
CA ALA A 116 3.52 -7.92 11.00
C ALA A 116 3.82 -7.43 9.57
N ASN A 117 2.78 -7.37 8.77
CA ASN A 117 2.77 -6.91 7.38
C ASN A 117 1.34 -6.50 6.99
N ASN A 118 1.17 -6.03 5.75
CA ASN A 118 -0.14 -5.63 5.25
C ASN A 118 -1.17 -6.78 5.29
N ALA A 119 -0.73 -8.03 5.05
CA ALA A 119 -1.62 -9.21 5.08
C ALA A 119 -2.18 -9.46 6.48
N SER A 120 -1.37 -9.29 7.52
CA SER A 120 -1.80 -9.41 8.92
C SER A 120 -2.78 -8.31 9.33
N ALA A 121 -2.65 -7.11 8.76
CA ALA A 121 -3.57 -6.00 8.98
C ALA A 121 -4.93 -6.27 8.30
N VAL A 122 -4.92 -6.71 7.03
CA VAL A 122 -6.13 -7.15 6.31
C VAL A 122 -6.86 -8.26 7.09
N ALA A 123 -6.12 -9.27 7.55
CA ALA A 123 -6.64 -10.38 8.35
C ALA A 123 -7.32 -9.90 9.63
N THR A 124 -6.69 -8.94 10.33
CA THR A 124 -7.21 -8.40 11.59
C THR A 124 -8.50 -7.63 11.36
N VAL A 125 -8.54 -6.74 10.36
CA VAL A 125 -9.77 -6.01 9.99
C VAL A 125 -10.88 -6.98 9.62
N GLN A 126 -10.57 -7.98 8.79
CA GLN A 126 -11.53 -9.00 8.40
C GLN A 126 -12.11 -9.71 9.63
N GLN A 127 -11.25 -10.17 10.55
CA GLN A 127 -11.66 -10.85 11.78
C GLN A 127 -12.53 -9.96 12.67
N THR A 128 -12.22 -8.66 12.77
CA THR A 128 -13.04 -7.69 13.51
C THR A 128 -14.44 -7.55 12.91
N LEU A 129 -14.56 -7.63 11.59
CA LEU A 129 -15.84 -7.47 10.88
C LEU A 129 -16.75 -8.71 10.96
N LEU A 130 -16.21 -9.91 11.18
CA LEU A 130 -16.98 -11.18 11.18
C LEU A 130 -18.14 -11.22 12.20
N GLY A 131 -18.14 -10.36 13.22
CA GLY A 131 -19.24 -10.23 14.18
C GLY A 131 -20.41 -9.36 13.73
N SER A 132 -20.27 -8.62 12.62
CA SER A 132 -21.25 -7.60 12.18
C SER A 132 -21.63 -7.73 10.70
N VAL A 133 -20.70 -8.17 9.85
CA VAL A 133 -20.91 -8.32 8.40
C VAL A 133 -20.15 -9.53 7.87
N ARG A 134 -20.60 -10.12 6.76
CA ARG A 134 -19.79 -11.15 6.08
C ARG A 134 -18.60 -10.45 5.41
N ALA A 135 -17.38 -10.74 5.84
CA ALA A 135 -16.17 -10.02 5.42
C ALA A 135 -15.13 -10.94 4.77
N VAL A 136 -14.52 -10.46 3.68
CA VAL A 136 -13.39 -11.14 3.02
C VAL A 136 -12.21 -10.21 2.84
N GLY A 137 -11.01 -10.72 3.11
CA GLY A 137 -9.75 -10.02 2.89
C GLY A 137 -9.00 -10.49 1.64
N ALA A 138 -8.39 -9.57 0.92
CA ALA A 138 -7.42 -9.85 -0.13
C ALA A 138 -6.22 -8.89 -0.05
N ASN A 139 -5.01 -9.40 -0.27
CA ASN A 139 -3.80 -8.59 -0.34
C ASN A 139 -3.17 -8.70 -1.73
N SER A 140 -2.64 -7.59 -2.22
CA SER A 140 -2.10 -7.40 -3.56
C SER A 140 -0.67 -7.95 -3.72
N VAL A 141 -0.38 -9.22 -3.40
CA VAL A 141 0.92 -9.82 -3.75
C VAL A 141 0.94 -11.35 -3.84
N GLY A 142 1.59 -11.87 -4.90
CA GLY A 142 2.03 -13.27 -5.00
C GLY A 142 1.61 -14.02 -6.29
N SER A 143 2.54 -14.11 -7.24
CA SER A 143 2.58 -14.93 -8.48
C SER A 143 1.36 -15.79 -8.88
N GLY A 144 0.72 -15.41 -9.99
CA GLY A 144 0.02 -16.33 -10.89
C GLY A 144 -1.44 -16.01 -11.16
N GLN A 145 -2.15 -15.41 -10.21
CA GLN A 145 -3.53 -14.95 -10.38
C GLN A 145 -3.65 -13.50 -9.91
N ARG A 146 -3.95 -12.60 -10.85
CA ARG A 146 -4.30 -11.22 -10.49
C ARG A 146 -5.76 -11.22 -10.06
N PRO A 147 -6.10 -10.73 -8.85
CA PRO A 147 -7.50 -10.48 -8.51
C PRO A 147 -8.12 -9.51 -9.53
N ALA A 148 -9.44 -9.55 -9.70
CA ALA A 148 -10.15 -8.54 -10.51
C ALA A 148 -9.99 -7.13 -9.91
N ILE A 149 -9.69 -7.05 -8.61
CA ILE A 149 -9.46 -5.83 -7.85
C ILE A 149 -8.15 -5.91 -7.05
N ALA A 150 -7.31 -4.88 -7.13
CA ALA A 150 -6.06 -4.79 -6.38
C ALA A 150 -5.83 -3.35 -5.92
N LEU A 151 -5.21 -3.20 -4.74
CA LEU A 151 -4.78 -1.91 -4.22
C LEU A 151 -3.34 -1.64 -4.68
N TYR A 152 -3.13 -1.59 -5.99
CA TYR A 152 -1.82 -1.36 -6.61
C TYR A 152 -1.97 -0.63 -7.94
N GLY A 153 -1.11 0.37 -8.17
CA GLY A 153 -1.17 1.25 -9.31
C GLY A 153 -1.69 2.63 -8.94
N GLU A 154 -2.14 3.40 -9.93
CA GLU A 154 -2.55 4.78 -9.72
C GLU A 154 -3.88 4.88 -8.98
N ALA A 155 -3.92 5.65 -7.89
CA ALA A 155 -5.05 5.73 -6.96
C ALA A 155 -6.40 5.99 -7.67
N ARG A 156 -6.42 6.89 -8.67
CA ARG A 156 -7.62 7.25 -9.43
C ARG A 156 -8.13 6.11 -10.30
N GLU A 157 -7.22 5.41 -10.97
CA GLU A 157 -7.54 4.27 -11.84
C GLU A 157 -7.99 3.06 -11.04
N VAL A 158 -7.34 2.83 -9.90
CA VAL A 158 -7.73 1.81 -8.92
C VAL A 158 -9.13 2.11 -8.40
N ALA A 159 -9.43 3.34 -8.00
CA ALA A 159 -10.77 3.73 -7.54
C ALA A 159 -11.86 3.47 -8.60
N HIS A 160 -11.63 3.90 -9.85
CA HIS A 160 -12.57 3.69 -10.93
C HIS A 160 -12.80 2.19 -11.21
N THR A 161 -11.73 1.40 -11.22
CA THR A 161 -11.80 -0.05 -11.42
C THR A 161 -12.56 -0.71 -10.27
N LEU A 162 -12.23 -0.37 -9.02
CA LEU A 162 -12.90 -0.88 -7.83
C LEU A 162 -14.40 -0.61 -7.89
N VAL A 163 -14.82 0.64 -8.05
CA VAL A 163 -16.25 1.01 -8.08
C VAL A 163 -16.97 0.33 -9.25
N THR A 164 -16.38 0.31 -10.44
CA THR A 164 -16.99 -0.34 -11.60
C THR A 164 -17.23 -1.83 -11.37
N GLN A 165 -16.23 -2.53 -10.84
CA GLN A 165 -16.32 -3.96 -10.55
C GLN A 165 -17.32 -4.23 -9.42
N MET A 166 -17.33 -3.41 -8.36
CA MET A 166 -18.29 -3.54 -7.25
C MET A 166 -19.73 -3.36 -7.71
N CYS A 167 -20.04 -2.26 -8.41
CA CYS A 167 -21.38 -1.98 -8.90
C CYS A 167 -21.89 -3.06 -9.87
N SER A 168 -20.99 -3.72 -10.61
CA SER A 168 -21.36 -4.80 -11.54
C SER A 168 -21.61 -6.14 -10.84
N ASN A 169 -21.20 -6.30 -9.57
CA ASN A 169 -21.22 -7.57 -8.85
C ASN A 169 -21.81 -7.45 -7.43
N LEU A 170 -22.73 -6.50 -7.18
CA LEU A 170 -23.30 -6.22 -5.85
C LEU A 170 -23.99 -7.43 -5.20
N GLU A 171 -24.58 -8.32 -6.01
CA GLU A 171 -25.22 -9.56 -5.54
C GLU A 171 -24.21 -10.71 -5.32
N HIS A 172 -23.04 -10.63 -5.95
CA HIS A 172 -22.02 -11.67 -5.97
C HIS A 172 -20.58 -11.11 -5.76
N PRO A 173 -20.33 -10.37 -4.67
CA PRO A 173 -19.06 -9.68 -4.46
C PRO A 173 -17.84 -10.62 -4.38
N ALA A 174 -18.07 -11.90 -4.05
CA ALA A 174 -17.03 -12.93 -4.00
C ALA A 174 -16.35 -13.19 -5.35
N LEU A 175 -17.01 -12.91 -6.49
CA LEU A 175 -16.43 -13.09 -7.84
C LEU A 175 -15.27 -12.13 -8.12
N LEU A 176 -15.11 -11.09 -7.31
CA LEU A 176 -14.06 -10.09 -7.47
C LEU A 176 -12.73 -10.54 -6.86
N LEU A 177 -12.76 -11.62 -6.08
CA LEU A 177 -11.60 -12.15 -5.37
C LEU A 177 -10.99 -13.31 -6.17
N PRO A 178 -9.66 -13.48 -6.13
CA PRO A 178 -9.00 -14.60 -6.78
C PRO A 178 -9.32 -15.89 -6.02
N ASN A 179 -9.43 -17.01 -6.73
CA ASN A 179 -9.74 -18.34 -6.15
C ASN A 179 -8.78 -18.77 -5.03
N ASN A 180 -7.61 -18.11 -4.91
CA ASN A 180 -6.57 -18.34 -3.91
C ASN A 180 -6.11 -17.05 -3.19
N SER A 181 -6.93 -15.97 -3.11
CA SER A 181 -6.62 -14.93 -2.10
C SER A 181 -6.46 -15.66 -0.78
N PHE A 182 -5.34 -15.46 -0.06
CA PHE A 182 -5.12 -16.04 1.26
C PHE A 182 -6.35 -15.75 2.10
N LEU A 183 -7.27 -16.71 2.13
CA LEU A 183 -8.54 -16.58 2.77
C LEU A 183 -8.21 -16.66 4.26
N VAL A 184 -8.04 -15.49 4.88
CA VAL A 184 -8.08 -15.40 6.34
C VAL A 184 -9.53 -15.49 6.86
N SER A 185 -10.49 -15.78 5.96
CA SER A 185 -11.77 -16.40 6.31
C SER A 185 -11.78 -17.88 5.94
N ASN A 186 -12.02 -18.75 6.93
CA ASN A 186 -12.54 -20.10 6.71
C ASN A 186 -14.00 -20.11 6.19
N LEU A 187 -14.47 -19.05 5.53
CA LEU A 187 -15.81 -18.97 4.98
C LEU A 187 -15.74 -19.35 3.49
N PRO A 188 -16.42 -20.42 3.06
CA PRO A 188 -16.43 -20.80 1.66
C PRO A 188 -17.17 -19.72 0.82
N PRO A 189 -16.80 -19.51 -0.46
CA PRO A 189 -17.31 -18.43 -1.30
C PRO A 189 -18.84 -18.39 -1.46
N ASP A 190 -19.50 -19.54 -1.32
CA ASP A 190 -20.96 -19.70 -1.31
C ASP A 190 -21.62 -19.02 -0.10
N GLN A 191 -20.91 -18.84 1.02
CA GLN A 191 -21.41 -18.10 2.17
C GLN A 191 -21.38 -16.58 1.99
N LEU A 192 -20.76 -16.06 0.92
CA LEU A 192 -20.86 -14.63 0.54
C LEU A 192 -22.00 -14.34 -0.42
N ALA A 193 -22.73 -15.37 -0.88
CA ALA A 193 -23.97 -15.18 -1.61
C ALA A 193 -24.98 -14.43 -0.71
N ALA A 194 -25.07 -13.12 -0.96
CA ALA A 194 -25.94 -12.09 -0.40
C ALA A 194 -26.55 -12.33 1.00
N PRO A 195 -25.85 -11.99 2.11
CA PRO A 195 -26.50 -11.32 3.23
C PRO A 195 -26.91 -9.89 2.82
N ASP A 196 -27.84 -9.28 3.54
CA ASP A 196 -28.20 -7.87 3.37
C ASP A 196 -27.02 -6.90 3.60
N CYS A 197 -25.87 -7.36 4.13
CA CYS A 197 -24.66 -6.56 4.33
C CYS A 197 -23.36 -7.39 4.23
N TRP A 198 -22.38 -6.93 3.45
CA TRP A 198 -21.10 -7.57 3.19
C TRP A 198 -19.94 -6.57 3.20
N ALA A 199 -18.72 -7.06 3.38
CA ALA A 199 -17.50 -6.25 3.32
C ALA A 199 -16.36 -6.94 2.56
N ILE A 200 -15.59 -6.14 1.82
CA ILE A 200 -14.32 -6.53 1.19
C ILE A 200 -13.22 -5.67 1.79
N VAL A 201 -12.16 -6.31 2.28
CA VAL A 201 -10.96 -5.67 2.82
C VAL A 201 -9.82 -5.92 1.83
N LEU A 202 -9.25 -4.84 1.33
CA LEU A 202 -8.13 -4.86 0.40
C LEU A 202 -6.89 -4.28 1.07
N GLY A 203 -5.76 -4.92 0.78
CA GLY A 203 -4.44 -4.48 1.20
C GLY A 203 -3.52 -4.24 0.02
N GLY A 204 -2.64 -3.24 0.16
CA GLY A 204 -1.63 -2.90 -0.84
C GLY A 204 -1.11 -1.48 -0.65
N GLU A 205 -0.68 -0.87 -1.75
CA GLU A 205 -0.21 0.52 -1.78
C GLU A 205 -0.43 1.08 -3.18
N THR A 206 -1.12 2.22 -3.24
CA THR A 206 -1.34 2.95 -4.51
C THR A 206 -0.31 4.08 -4.68
N SER A 207 -0.23 4.63 -5.88
CA SER A 207 0.55 5.83 -6.17
C SER A 207 -0.35 6.99 -6.54
N VAL A 208 0.23 8.20 -6.47
CA VAL A 208 -0.33 9.40 -7.09
C VAL A 208 0.74 10.02 -7.98
N THR A 209 0.41 10.24 -9.23
CA THR A 209 1.18 11.08 -10.14
C THR A 209 0.75 12.52 -9.92
N VAL A 210 1.65 13.31 -9.33
CA VAL A 210 1.37 14.70 -8.95
C VAL A 210 1.54 15.61 -10.17
N HIS A 211 0.47 16.29 -10.55
CA HIS A 211 0.43 17.29 -11.61
C HIS A 211 0.07 18.70 -11.10
N GLY A 212 -0.68 18.78 -10.00
CA GLY A 212 -1.08 20.03 -9.36
C GLY A 212 -0.17 20.44 -8.19
N SER A 213 -0.58 21.52 -7.52
CA SER A 213 0.08 22.05 -6.31
C SER A 213 -0.77 21.89 -5.05
N GLY A 214 -1.81 21.05 -5.12
CA GLY A 214 -2.70 20.77 -4.02
C GLY A 214 -2.05 19.95 -2.90
N ARG A 215 -2.83 19.69 -1.85
CA ARG A 215 -2.47 18.83 -0.74
C ARG A 215 -3.33 17.58 -0.77
N GLY A 216 -2.73 16.46 -0.42
CA GLY A 216 -3.41 15.17 -0.45
C GLY A 216 -2.47 14.00 -0.28
N GLY A 217 -3.03 12.82 -0.51
CA GLY A 217 -2.33 11.55 -0.58
C GLY A 217 -3.14 10.53 -1.36
N ARG A 218 -2.55 9.35 -1.48
CA ARG A 218 -3.04 8.25 -2.33
C ARG A 218 -4.38 7.70 -1.87
N ASN A 219 -4.60 7.58 -0.55
CA ASN A 219 -5.86 7.11 0.01
C ASN A 219 -6.96 8.17 -0.15
N GLN A 220 -6.66 9.44 0.13
CA GLN A 220 -7.61 10.54 -0.04
C GLN A 220 -7.98 10.75 -1.51
N GLU A 221 -7.04 10.59 -2.45
CA GLU A 221 -7.34 10.62 -3.89
C GLU A 221 -8.15 9.41 -4.34
N LEU A 222 -7.83 8.20 -3.86
CA LEU A 222 -8.61 6.99 -4.16
C LEU A 222 -10.05 7.16 -3.68
N ALA A 223 -10.26 7.60 -2.44
CA ALA A 223 -11.59 7.87 -1.91
C ALA A 223 -12.36 8.90 -2.74
N LEU A 224 -11.69 9.98 -3.20
CA LEU A 224 -12.35 11.07 -3.93
C LEU A 224 -12.72 10.61 -5.35
N ALA A 225 -11.82 9.90 -6.01
CA ALA A 225 -12.10 9.27 -7.30
C ALA A 225 -13.20 8.21 -7.19
N ALA A 226 -13.26 7.48 -6.08
CA ALA A 226 -14.31 6.51 -5.83
C ALA A 226 -15.67 7.20 -5.63
N ALA A 227 -15.74 8.29 -4.87
CA ALA A 227 -16.95 9.09 -4.69
C ALA A 227 -17.50 9.59 -6.05
N ILE A 228 -16.62 10.09 -6.92
CA ILE A 228 -16.97 10.51 -8.28
C ILE A 228 -17.50 9.33 -9.11
N ALA A 229 -16.84 8.17 -9.04
CA ALA A 229 -17.30 6.99 -9.78
C ALA A 229 -18.65 6.46 -9.28
N LEU A 230 -18.95 6.56 -7.98
CA LEU A 230 -20.24 6.16 -7.40
C LEU A 230 -21.37 7.11 -7.85
N ASP A 231 -21.13 8.41 -7.82
CA ASP A 231 -22.08 9.46 -8.26
C ASP A 231 -22.51 9.28 -9.72
N GLN A 232 -21.62 8.73 -10.56
CA GLN A 232 -21.91 8.42 -11.96
C GLN A 232 -22.74 7.14 -12.17
N ARG A 233 -23.08 6.38 -11.10
CA ARG A 233 -23.70 5.04 -11.19
C ARG A 233 -24.96 4.86 -10.33
N PRO A 234 -25.89 5.83 -10.23
CA PRO A 234 -27.06 5.72 -9.34
C PRO A 234 -27.98 4.55 -9.70
N THR A 235 -28.11 4.22 -11.00
CA THR A 235 -28.96 3.12 -11.46
C THR A 235 -28.39 1.74 -11.12
N GLN A 236 -27.06 1.57 -11.14
CA GLN A 236 -26.41 0.32 -10.77
C GLN A 236 -26.45 0.08 -9.26
N LEU A 237 -26.46 1.16 -8.48
CA LEU A 237 -26.58 1.12 -7.02
C LEU A 237 -28.04 0.99 -6.53
N ALA A 238 -29.03 0.86 -7.42
CA ALA A 238 -30.43 0.78 -7.01
C ALA A 238 -30.66 -0.39 -6.02
N GLY A 239 -31.12 -0.06 -4.82
CA GLY A 239 -31.33 -1.02 -3.73
C GLY A 239 -30.08 -1.38 -2.92
N TYR A 240 -28.95 -0.69 -3.12
CA TYR A 240 -27.68 -0.94 -2.45
C TYR A 240 -26.95 0.34 -2.02
N ARG A 241 -26.48 0.39 -0.76
CA ARG A 241 -25.47 1.36 -0.31
C ARG A 241 -24.10 0.75 -0.50
N LEU A 242 -23.18 1.54 -1.03
CA LEU A 242 -21.77 1.19 -1.09
C LEU A 242 -20.97 2.30 -0.41
N THR A 243 -20.15 1.92 0.56
CA THR A 243 -19.25 2.82 1.29
C THR A 243 -17.83 2.30 1.19
N ILE A 244 -16.89 3.18 0.93
CA ILE A 244 -15.47 2.85 0.76
C ILE A 244 -14.66 3.70 1.73
N ALA A 245 -13.91 3.05 2.60
CA ALA A 245 -12.96 3.70 3.50
C ALA A 245 -11.55 3.23 3.12
N THR A 246 -10.64 4.16 2.81
CA THR A 246 -9.25 3.82 2.51
C THR A 246 -8.32 4.68 3.33
N PHE A 247 -7.28 4.09 3.90
CA PHE A 247 -6.36 4.78 4.79
C PHE A 247 -4.99 4.12 4.91
N ALA A 248 -3.98 4.95 5.17
CA ALA A 248 -2.62 4.54 5.49
C ALA A 248 -2.53 4.07 6.94
N THR A 249 -1.88 2.93 7.16
CA THR A 249 -1.77 2.33 8.50
C THR A 249 -0.84 3.07 9.45
N ASP A 250 0.02 3.96 8.92
CA ASP A 250 0.86 4.88 9.71
C ASP A 250 0.11 6.12 10.21
N GLY A 251 -1.08 6.36 9.67
CA GLY A 251 -1.93 7.50 10.00
C GLY A 251 -1.62 8.75 9.19
N ASP A 252 -0.74 8.69 8.18
CA ASP A 252 -0.38 9.83 7.33
C ASP A 252 -0.43 9.49 5.84
N ASP A 253 -1.46 9.97 5.17
CA ASP A 253 -1.67 9.83 3.75
C ASP A 253 -1.11 11.05 3.00
N GLY A 254 0.21 11.04 2.82
CA GLY A 254 0.92 12.03 2.04
C GLY A 254 1.11 13.35 2.79
N SER A 255 0.23 14.32 2.56
CA SER A 255 0.36 15.66 3.12
C SER A 255 -0.91 16.09 3.87
N GLY A 256 -0.73 16.55 5.10
CA GLY A 256 -1.79 17.16 5.91
C GLY A 256 -2.24 16.36 7.13
N GLY A 257 -1.64 15.20 7.41
CA GLY A 257 -1.82 14.47 8.68
C GLY A 257 -3.18 13.79 8.80
N ALA A 258 -3.89 13.61 7.68
CA ALA A 258 -5.03 12.70 7.60
C ALA A 258 -4.52 11.33 7.15
N ALA A 259 -5.10 10.26 7.68
CA ALA A 259 -4.76 8.90 7.28
C ALA A 259 -5.44 8.49 5.98
N GLY A 260 -6.51 9.17 5.57
CA GLY A 260 -7.34 8.74 4.45
C GLY A 260 -8.72 9.39 4.47
N ALA A 261 -9.68 8.75 3.82
CA ALA A 261 -11.06 9.22 3.77
C ALA A 261 -12.09 8.10 3.58
N ILE A 262 -13.35 8.43 3.86
CA ILE A 262 -14.54 7.60 3.66
C ILE A 262 -15.40 8.25 2.58
N ALA A 263 -15.78 7.49 1.57
CA ALA A 263 -16.59 7.92 0.45
C ALA A 263 -17.84 7.03 0.29
N ASP A 264 -18.93 7.65 -0.12
CA ASP A 264 -20.19 7.01 -0.50
C ASP A 264 -20.81 7.73 -1.72
N ALA A 265 -21.93 7.22 -2.21
CA ALA A 265 -22.65 7.81 -3.34
C ALA A 265 -23.22 9.22 -3.05
N ASP A 266 -23.39 9.58 -1.78
CA ASP A 266 -23.92 10.89 -1.37
C ASP A 266 -22.83 11.96 -1.22
N THR A 267 -21.56 11.56 -1.28
CA THR A 267 -20.40 12.42 -1.02
C THR A 267 -20.29 13.55 -2.04
N VAL A 268 -20.36 13.24 -3.35
CA VAL A 268 -20.29 14.25 -4.42
C VAL A 268 -21.53 15.15 -4.45
N PRO A 269 -22.78 14.63 -4.39
CA PRO A 269 -23.97 15.47 -4.26
C PRO A 269 -23.92 16.43 -3.08
N ARG A 270 -23.46 15.95 -1.91
CA ARG A 270 -23.30 16.76 -0.70
C ARG A 270 -22.25 17.86 -0.88
N ALA A 271 -21.10 17.52 -1.47
CA ALA A 271 -20.06 18.49 -1.77
C ALA A 271 -20.54 19.58 -2.75
N ALA A 272 -21.25 19.19 -3.80
CA ALA A 272 -21.82 20.11 -4.78
C ALA A 272 -22.83 21.08 -4.14
N ALA A 273 -23.70 20.60 -3.24
CA ALA A 273 -24.64 21.44 -2.49
C ALA A 273 -23.94 22.48 -1.59
N LEU A 274 -22.67 22.25 -1.24
CA LEU A 274 -21.82 23.16 -0.45
C LEU A 274 -20.86 23.99 -1.31
N GLY A 275 -21.02 23.96 -2.64
CA GLY A 275 -20.20 24.71 -3.60
C GLY A 275 -18.78 24.16 -3.77
N LEU A 276 -18.58 22.86 -3.55
CA LEU A 276 -17.30 22.17 -3.78
C LEU A 276 -17.37 21.35 -5.06
N ASP A 277 -16.35 21.46 -5.92
CA ASP A 277 -16.23 20.68 -7.15
C ASP A 277 -15.22 19.55 -6.96
N ALA A 278 -15.72 18.34 -6.71
CA ALA A 278 -14.91 17.15 -6.50
C ALA A 278 -13.94 16.88 -7.68
N HIS A 279 -14.34 17.15 -8.92
CA HIS A 279 -13.49 16.91 -10.09
C HIS A 279 -12.33 17.91 -10.15
N ALA A 280 -12.59 19.18 -9.83
CA ALA A 280 -11.56 20.21 -9.77
C ALA A 280 -10.51 19.91 -8.70
N TYR A 281 -10.95 19.52 -7.49
CA TYR A 281 -10.03 19.14 -6.40
C TYR A 281 -9.18 17.91 -6.78
N LEU A 282 -9.79 16.89 -7.39
CA LEU A 282 -9.05 15.72 -7.85
C LEU A 282 -8.02 16.11 -8.93
N ALA A 283 -8.42 16.89 -9.94
CA ALA A 283 -7.52 17.35 -11.00
C ALA A 283 -6.31 18.16 -10.46
N ALA A 284 -6.50 18.91 -9.37
CA ALA A 284 -5.46 19.71 -8.73
C ALA A 284 -4.55 18.94 -7.74
N ASN A 285 -4.75 17.63 -7.56
CA ASN A 285 -4.12 16.83 -6.50
C ASN A 285 -4.40 17.43 -5.09
N ASP A 286 -5.61 17.97 -4.87
CA ASP A 286 -5.98 18.71 -3.66
C ASP A 286 -7.03 17.97 -2.80
N SER A 287 -6.92 16.64 -2.73
CA SER A 287 -7.90 15.80 -2.03
C SER A 287 -7.99 16.10 -0.52
N TYR A 288 -6.90 16.50 0.13
CA TYR A 288 -6.91 16.86 1.55
C TYR A 288 -7.84 18.04 1.83
N SER A 289 -7.71 19.10 1.04
CA SER A 289 -8.52 20.30 1.21
C SER A 289 -9.98 20.07 0.83
N PHE A 290 -10.27 19.18 -0.13
CA PHE A 290 -11.63 18.73 -0.40
C PHE A 290 -12.29 18.13 0.85
N TRP A 291 -11.70 17.08 1.44
CA TRP A 291 -12.26 16.38 2.59
C TRP A 291 -12.40 17.29 3.80
N GLN A 292 -11.35 18.07 4.08
CA GLN A 292 -11.35 19.02 5.19
C GLN A 292 -12.47 20.07 5.02
N THR A 293 -12.63 20.63 3.82
CA THR A 293 -13.64 21.66 3.57
C THR A 293 -15.05 21.08 3.59
N LEU A 294 -15.23 19.87 3.06
CA LEU A 294 -16.50 19.14 3.11
C LEU A 294 -16.93 18.93 4.56
N ASP A 295 -16.05 18.39 5.40
CA ASP A 295 -16.34 18.16 6.82
C ASP A 295 -16.63 19.47 7.57
N GLN A 296 -15.88 20.55 7.28
CA GLN A 296 -16.08 21.85 7.91
C GLN A 296 -17.41 22.51 7.52
N ARG A 297 -17.85 22.36 6.26
CA ARG A 297 -19.08 22.99 5.76
C ARG A 297 -20.33 22.13 6.00
N ALA A 298 -20.19 20.81 6.02
CA ALA A 298 -21.28 19.89 6.32
C ALA A 298 -21.61 19.85 7.82
N ALA A 299 -20.63 20.07 8.70
CA ALA A 299 -20.86 20.11 10.14
C ALA A 299 -21.50 21.45 10.57
N THR A 300 -22.82 21.49 10.75
CA THR A 300 -23.47 22.59 11.50
C THR A 300 -23.26 22.46 13.02
N THR A 301 -22.90 21.26 13.48
CA THR A 301 -22.68 20.86 14.88
C THR A 301 -21.84 19.59 14.86
N TRP A 302 -20.88 19.43 15.79
CA TRP A 302 -19.94 18.29 15.84
C TRP A 302 -20.63 16.91 15.93
N THR A 303 -21.93 16.85 16.19
CA THR A 303 -22.73 15.65 16.46
C THR A 303 -23.61 15.18 15.29
N ASP A 304 -23.89 16.02 14.29
CA ASP A 304 -25.03 15.78 13.38
C ASP A 304 -24.64 15.30 11.97
N GLN A 305 -23.35 15.28 11.61
CA GLN A 305 -22.89 14.74 10.33
C GLN A 305 -21.61 13.91 10.50
N PRO A 306 -21.51 12.74 9.85
CA PRO A 306 -20.30 11.91 9.90
C PRO A 306 -19.17 12.59 9.15
N ARG A 307 -18.04 12.78 9.83
CA ARG A 307 -16.78 13.21 9.20
C ARG A 307 -16.32 12.15 8.20
N GLN A 308 -15.96 12.59 7.00
CA GLN A 308 -15.46 11.72 5.94
C GLN A 308 -13.94 11.72 5.87
N GLN A 309 -13.24 12.72 6.43
CA GLN A 309 -11.79 12.67 6.58
C GLN A 309 -11.40 11.75 7.75
N ILE A 310 -10.51 10.79 7.51
CA ILE A 310 -10.02 9.87 8.54
C ILE A 310 -8.80 10.51 9.21
N ILE A 311 -8.94 10.89 10.48
CA ILE A 311 -7.85 11.41 11.31
C ILE A 311 -7.58 10.42 12.44
N THR A 312 -6.50 9.64 12.33
CA THR A 312 -6.07 8.71 13.39
C THR A 312 -4.99 9.31 14.28
N GLY A 313 -4.23 10.28 13.75
CA GLY A 313 -2.90 10.62 14.29
C GLY A 313 -1.88 9.51 13.99
N PRO A 314 -0.61 9.70 14.40
CA PRO A 314 0.45 8.72 14.15
C PRO A 314 0.17 7.41 14.89
N SER A 315 0.11 6.29 14.17
CA SER A 315 -0.17 4.98 14.76
C SER A 315 1.05 4.34 15.42
N GLY A 316 2.26 4.77 15.03
CA GLY A 316 3.53 4.17 15.45
C GLY A 316 3.89 2.87 14.71
N THR A 317 3.18 2.52 13.63
CA THR A 317 3.47 1.38 12.75
C THR A 317 3.32 1.79 11.28
N ASN A 318 3.84 1.01 10.34
CA ASN A 318 3.54 1.15 8.92
C ASN A 318 3.55 -0.22 8.26
N VAL A 319 2.42 -0.62 7.71
CA VAL A 319 2.24 -1.82 6.90
C VAL A 319 1.41 -1.49 5.65
N ASN A 320 1.67 -0.32 5.04
CA ASN A 320 1.02 0.21 3.85
C ASN A 320 -0.46 0.59 4.04
N ASP A 321 -1.30 0.42 3.02
CA ASP A 321 -2.67 0.90 2.99
C ASP A 321 -3.70 -0.22 3.21
N LEU A 322 -4.85 0.16 3.74
CA LEU A 322 -6.06 -0.67 3.83
C LEU A 322 -7.21 0.05 3.13
N CYS A 323 -8.00 -0.70 2.37
CA CYS A 323 -9.26 -0.24 1.79
C CYS A 323 -10.39 -1.19 2.18
N ILE A 324 -11.41 -0.68 2.87
CA ILE A 324 -12.58 -1.41 3.32
C ILE A 324 -13.78 -0.94 2.51
N ILE A 325 -14.43 -1.87 1.81
CA ILE A 325 -15.62 -1.62 1.02
C ILE A 325 -16.77 -2.34 1.70
N VAL A 326 -17.84 -1.63 2.04
CA VAL A 326 -19.04 -2.20 2.65
C VAL A 326 -20.22 -2.00 1.71
N GLY A 327 -20.87 -3.09 1.34
CA GLY A 327 -22.09 -3.08 0.55
C GLY A 327 -23.28 -3.54 1.39
N GLN A 328 -24.37 -2.79 1.37
CA GLN A 328 -25.59 -3.12 2.10
C GLN A 328 -26.80 -3.00 1.19
N ARG A 329 -27.57 -4.09 1.07
CA ARG A 329 -28.87 -4.05 0.40
C ARG A 329 -29.86 -3.32 1.29
N TRP A 330 -30.67 -2.44 0.73
CA TRP A 330 -31.85 -1.91 1.41
C TRP A 330 -33.12 -2.37 0.71
N VAL A 331 -34.17 -2.59 1.49
CA VAL A 331 -35.52 -2.78 0.99
C VAL A 331 -36.24 -1.47 1.22
N GLU A 332 -36.79 -0.85 0.17
CA GLU A 332 -37.73 0.25 0.36
C GLU A 332 -38.93 -0.30 1.13
N SER A 333 -39.14 0.22 2.34
CA SER A 333 -40.28 -0.09 3.21
C SER A 333 -41.54 0.58 2.72
#